data_AF-A0A0Q8F6U5-F1
#
_entry.id   AF-A0A0Q8F6U5-F1
#
_cell.length_a   1.000
_cell.length_b   1.000
_cell.length_c   1.000
_cell.angle_alpha   90.00
_cell.angle_beta   90.00
_cell.angle_gamma   90.00
#
_symmetry.space_group_name_H-M   'P 1'
#
loop_
_entity.id
_entity.type
_entity.pdbx_description
1 polymer ?
#
loop_
_entity_poly.entity_id
_entity_poly.type
_entity_poly.pdbx_seq_one_letter_code
_entity_poly.pdbx_strand_id
1 'polypeptide(L)'
;MSVITLTKRLVATAQSKDRAYELRDTQMRGLLLRVQPSGHKAWVVTWEHGKRRTLGSAGHLTLEEARGISRKIIAEYIQIGLPSIAKPAARRSPALNHPQPGSFCGLTSLPIGR
;
A
#
# COMPACT_ATOMS: atom_id res chain seq x y z
N MET A 1 18.78 12.83 -12.39
CA MET A 1 18.40 12.83 -10.95
C MET A 1 19.49 12.13 -10.15
N SER A 2 19.83 12.62 -8.95
CA SER A 2 20.79 11.95 -8.06
C SER A 2 20.05 11.11 -7.00
N VAL A 3 20.55 9.90 -6.75
CA VAL A 3 20.03 9.00 -5.72
C VAL A 3 20.99 9.05 -4.53
N ILE A 4 20.49 9.41 -3.35
CA ILE A 4 21.32 9.63 -2.16
C ILE A 4 20.60 9.19 -0.90
N THR A 5 21.36 8.77 0.11
CA THR A 5 20.80 8.51 1.44
C THR A 5 20.42 9.83 2.09
N LEU A 6 19.11 10.12 2.17
CA LEU A 6 18.63 11.32 2.85
C LEU A 6 18.81 11.14 4.36
N THR A 7 19.44 12.13 4.98
CA THR A 7 19.59 12.25 6.43
C THR A 7 19.06 13.60 6.89
N LYS A 8 18.66 13.71 8.17
CA LYS A 8 18.17 14.98 8.75
C LYS A 8 19.16 16.14 8.50
N ARG A 9 20.46 15.85 8.63
CA ARG A 9 21.54 16.80 8.34
C ARG A 9 21.57 17.22 6.87
N LEU A 10 21.48 16.27 5.94
CA LEU A 10 21.50 16.55 4.51
C LEU A 10 20.33 17.44 4.08
N VAL A 11 19.13 17.18 4.60
CA VAL A 11 17.93 18.01 4.35
C VAL A 11 18.12 19.44 4.88
N ALA A 12 18.73 19.58 6.06
CA ALA A 12 19.02 20.88 6.65
C ALA A 12 20.08 21.65 5.84
N THR A 13 21.17 20.99 5.46
CA THR A 13 22.28 21.59 4.70
C THR A 13 21.99 21.74 3.20
N ALA A 14 20.92 21.15 2.68
CA ALA A 14 20.52 21.28 1.29
C ALA A 14 20.15 22.74 0.99
N GLN A 15 21.03 23.42 0.25
CA GLN A 15 20.85 24.80 -0.20
C GLN A 15 20.10 24.85 -1.52
N SER A 16 19.32 25.90 -1.73
CA SER A 16 18.76 26.21 -3.05
C SER A 16 19.89 26.45 -4.05
N LYS A 17 19.67 26.01 -5.29
CA LYS A 17 20.53 26.30 -6.44
C LYS A 17 19.74 27.15 -7.44
N ASP A 18 20.39 27.67 -8.47
CA ASP A 18 19.73 28.43 -9.55
C ASP A 18 18.58 27.68 -10.23
N ARG A 19 18.57 26.34 -10.15
CA ARG A 19 17.52 25.48 -10.68
C ARG A 19 16.96 24.55 -9.62
N ALA A 20 15.67 24.27 -9.72
CA ALA A 20 15.02 23.28 -8.87
C ALA A 20 15.68 21.90 -9.07
N TYR A 21 15.98 21.22 -7.98
CA TYR A 21 16.57 19.89 -8.03
C TYR A 21 15.86 18.91 -7.12
N GLU A 22 16.02 17.63 -7.43
CA GLU A 22 15.35 16.52 -6.78
C GLU A 22 16.38 15.53 -6.25
N LEU A 23 16.28 15.20 -4.96
CA LEU A 23 17.10 14.21 -4.28
C LEU A 23 16.23 12.99 -3.94
N ARG A 24 16.53 11.84 -4.54
CA ARG A 24 15.82 10.59 -4.22
C ARG A 24 16.42 9.93 -2.98
N ASP A 25 15.56 9.43 -2.10
CA ASP A 25 15.99 8.65 -0.92
C ASP A 25 16.39 7.23 -1.34
N THR A 26 17.55 6.75 -0.87
CA THR A 26 17.97 5.35 -1.05
C THR A 26 17.20 4.41 -0.11
N GLN A 27 16.81 4.90 1.07
CA GLN A 27 16.17 4.09 2.10
C GLN A 27 14.69 3.83 1.81
N MET A 28 14.03 4.76 1.12
CA MET A 28 12.63 4.65 0.73
C MET A 28 12.45 4.91 -0.75
N ARG A 29 12.17 3.86 -1.52
CA ARG A 29 11.83 3.99 -2.93
C ARG A 29 10.57 4.81 -3.11
N GLY A 30 10.61 5.72 -4.08
CA GLY A 30 9.50 6.63 -4.35
C GLY A 30 9.50 7.92 -3.53
N LEU A 31 10.28 8.03 -2.45
CA LEU A 31 10.42 9.29 -1.72
C LEU A 31 11.53 10.15 -2.33
N LEU A 32 11.24 11.43 -2.57
CA LEU A 32 12.21 12.42 -2.99
C LEU A 32 11.99 13.77 -2.29
N LEU A 33 13.09 14.48 -2.09
CA LEU A 33 13.10 15.87 -1.65
C LEU A 33 13.26 16.77 -2.87
N ARG A 34 12.27 17.63 -3.12
CA ARG A 34 12.36 18.69 -4.11
C ARG A 34 12.78 19.99 -3.44
N VAL A 35 13.88 20.56 -3.88
CA VAL A 35 14.39 21.85 -3.42
C VAL A 35 14.19 22.86 -4.53
N GLN A 36 13.41 23.91 -4.25
CA GLN A 36 13.18 25.01 -5.17
C GLN A 36 14.31 26.05 -5.10
N PRO A 37 14.54 26.83 -6.17
CA PRO A 37 15.50 27.94 -6.14
C PRO A 37 15.13 29.02 -5.11
N SER A 38 13.85 29.14 -4.77
CA SER A 38 13.34 30.01 -3.70
C SER A 38 13.71 29.57 -2.28
N GLY A 39 14.38 28.42 -2.11
CA GLY A 39 14.72 27.86 -0.80
C GLY A 39 13.64 26.96 -0.20
N HIS A 40 12.46 26.89 -0.83
CA HIS A 40 11.39 26.00 -0.39
C HIS A 40 11.74 24.54 -0.63
N LYS A 41 11.61 23.73 0.42
CA LYS A 41 11.85 22.28 0.40
C LYS A 41 10.53 21.54 0.54
N ALA A 42 10.22 20.67 -0.39
CA ALA A 42 8.99 19.88 -0.40
C ALA A 42 9.30 18.40 -0.53
N TRP A 43 8.63 17.59 0.30
CA TRP A 43 8.62 16.14 0.18
C TRP A 43 7.63 15.72 -0.90
N VAL A 44 8.08 14.89 -1.83
CA VAL A 44 7.26 14.35 -2.90
C VAL A 44 7.40 12.84 -2.88
N VAL A 45 6.27 12.14 -2.95
CA VAL A 45 6.24 10.70 -3.16
C VAL A 45 5.83 10.43 -4.61
N THR A 46 6.49 9.47 -5.23
CA THR A 46 6.20 8.96 -6.57
C THR A 46 6.03 7.45 -6.48
N TRP A 47 5.01 6.95 -7.18
CA TRP A 47 4.74 5.52 -7.29
C TRP A 47 4.58 5.10 -8.75
N GLU A 48 4.56 3.79 -8.99
CA GLU A 48 4.47 3.17 -10.31
C GLU A 48 3.33 3.77 -11.15
N HIS A 49 3.56 3.91 -12.47
CA HIS A 49 2.77 4.68 -13.45
C HIS A 49 2.97 6.21 -13.43
N GLY A 50 4.13 6.71 -12.98
CA GLY A 50 4.50 8.13 -13.11
C GLY A 50 3.67 9.09 -12.26
N LYS A 51 2.84 8.56 -11.36
CA LYS A 51 2.05 9.33 -10.42
C LYS A 51 2.94 9.90 -9.32
N ARG A 52 2.71 11.16 -8.99
CA ARG A 52 3.49 11.94 -8.03
C ARG A 52 2.54 12.73 -7.14
N ARG A 53 2.80 12.74 -5.84
CA ARG A 53 2.03 13.48 -4.84
C ARG A 53 2.98 14.22 -3.91
N THR A 54 2.70 15.50 -3.70
CA THR A 54 3.41 16.30 -2.71
C THR A 54 2.87 15.97 -1.32
N LEU A 55 3.75 15.58 -0.40
CA LEU A 55 3.40 15.29 0.99
C LEU A 55 3.32 16.57 1.82
N GLY A 56 4.23 17.51 1.58
CA GLY A 56 4.27 18.79 2.28
C GLY A 56 5.67 19.38 2.36
N SER A 57 5.81 20.52 3.05
CA SER A 57 7.08 21.20 3.26
C SER A 57 7.98 20.44 4.23
N ALA A 58 9.29 20.44 3.98
CA ALA A 58 10.28 19.85 4.89
C ALA A 58 10.45 20.62 6.22
N GLY A 59 9.82 21.79 6.35
CA GLY A 59 9.71 22.49 7.63
C GLY A 59 8.61 21.96 8.55
N HIS A 60 7.57 21.32 8.00
CA HIS A 60 6.43 20.80 8.76
C HIS A 60 6.47 19.28 8.89
N LEU A 61 7.13 18.60 7.96
CA LEU A 61 7.28 17.15 7.95
C LEU A 61 8.75 16.77 8.07
N THR A 62 9.05 15.96 9.08
CA THR A 62 10.37 15.36 9.25
C THR A 62 10.61 14.25 8.24
N LEU A 63 11.88 13.88 8.05
CA LEU A 63 12.28 12.78 7.17
C LEU A 63 11.60 11.44 7.56
N GLU A 64 11.47 11.18 8.87
CA GLU A 64 10.88 9.94 9.37
C GLU A 64 9.37 9.88 9.12
N GLU A 65 8.67 11.00 9.34
CA GLU A 65 7.25 11.12 9.01
C GLU A 65 7.02 10.99 7.51
N ALA A 66 7.84 11.67 6.68
CA ALA A 66 7.76 11.56 5.24
C ALA A 66 7.94 10.12 4.75
N ARG A 67 8.87 9.35 5.35
CA ARG A 67 9.04 7.91 5.09
C ARG A 67 7.81 7.11 5.50
N GLY A 68 7.25 7.36 6.68
CA GLY A 68 6.05 6.70 7.18
C GLY A 68 4.84 6.92 6.27
N ILE A 69 4.58 8.17 5.89
CA ILE A 69 3.49 8.55 4.99
C ILE A 69 3.70 7.94 3.60
N SER A 70 4.93 7.99 3.06
CA SER A 70 5.25 7.38 1.77
C SER A 70 4.98 5.88 1.76
N ARG A 71 5.38 5.17 2.81
CA ARG A 71 5.12 3.74 2.98
C ARG A 71 3.63 3.45 2.99
N LYS A 72 2.83 4.23 3.73
CA LYS A 72 1.37 4.08 3.77
C LYS A 72 0.73 4.26 2.39
N ILE A 73 1.10 5.33 1.68
CA ILE A 73 0.56 5.63 0.34
C ILE A 73 0.92 4.51 -0.66
N ILE A 74 2.17 4.04 -0.65
CA ILE A 74 2.61 2.98 -1.55
C ILE A 74 1.94 1.65 -1.19
N ALA A 75 1.84 1.31 0.10
CA ALA A 75 1.19 0.09 0.55
C ALA A 75 -0.30 0.07 0.18
N GLU A 76 -1.01 1.18 0.39
CA GLU A 76 -2.41 1.35 -0.01
C GLU A 76 -2.58 1.17 -1.52
N TYR A 77 -1.69 1.78 -2.32
CA TYR A 77 -1.72 1.62 -3.78
C TYR A 77 -1.45 0.18 -4.23
N ILE A 78 -0.48 -0.51 -3.63
CA ILE A 78 -0.19 -1.91 -3.92
C ILE A 78 -1.40 -2.78 -3.57
N GLN A 79 -2.06 -2.54 -2.43
CA GLN A 79 -3.27 -3.26 -2.04
C GLN A 79 -4.43 -3.05 -3.02
N ILE A 80 -4.61 -1.83 -3.52
CA ILE A 80 -5.64 -1.50 -4.52
C ILE A 80 -5.32 -2.10 -5.89
N GLY A 81 -4.04 -2.17 -6.27
CA GLY A 81 -3.56 -2.69 -7.55
C GLY A 81 -3.39 -4.21 -7.62
N LEU A 82 -3.51 -4.91 -6.49
CA LEU A 82 -3.52 -6.37 -6.46
C LEU A 82 -4.95 -6.85 -6.80
N PRO A 83 -5.18 -7.60 -7.91
CA PRO A 83 -6.27 -8.57 -7.86
C PRO A 83 -5.93 -9.48 -6.69
N SER A 84 -6.88 -9.72 -5.81
CA SER A 84 -6.77 -10.56 -4.63
C SER A 84 -6.01 -11.86 -4.92
N ILE A 85 -4.68 -11.84 -4.74
CA ILE A 85 -3.88 -13.04 -4.60
C ILE A 85 -4.19 -13.49 -3.18
N ALA A 86 -5.20 -14.35 -3.14
CA ALA A 86 -5.46 -15.27 -2.06
C ALA A 86 -4.18 -15.52 -1.25
N LYS A 87 -4.26 -15.31 0.07
CA LYS A 87 -3.52 -16.20 0.97
C LYS A 87 -3.70 -17.60 0.36
N PRO A 88 -2.64 -18.37 0.05
CA PRO A 88 -2.85 -19.76 -0.32
C PRO A 88 -3.64 -20.36 0.83
N ALA A 89 -4.92 -20.64 0.58
CA ALA A 89 -5.78 -21.33 1.50
C ALA A 89 -5.00 -22.58 1.87
N ALA A 90 -4.66 -22.68 3.14
CA ALA A 90 -3.95 -23.81 3.68
C ALA A 90 -4.63 -25.07 3.15
N ARG A 91 -3.88 -25.79 2.32
CA ARG A 91 -4.00 -27.22 2.04
C ARG A 91 -5.45 -27.72 1.91
N ARG A 92 -5.94 -27.79 0.67
CA ARG A 92 -7.04 -28.70 0.32
C ARG A 92 -6.66 -30.11 0.79
N SER A 93 -7.37 -30.62 1.78
CA SER A 93 -7.63 -32.05 1.90
C SER A 93 -9.08 -32.26 1.44
N PRO A 94 -9.33 -32.94 0.31
CA PRO A 94 -10.67 -33.33 -0.10
C PRO A 94 -10.96 -34.75 0.38
N ALA A 95 -11.77 -34.89 1.44
CA ALA A 95 -12.51 -36.10 1.81
C ALA A 95 -13.30 -35.74 3.09
N LEU A 96 -14.60 -35.94 3.24
CA LEU A 96 -15.52 -36.90 2.65
C LEU A 96 -16.84 -36.19 2.27
N ASN A 97 -17.29 -36.36 1.02
CA ASN A 97 -18.72 -36.37 0.74
C ASN A 97 -19.19 -37.81 0.94
N HIS A 98 -19.87 -38.08 2.06
CA HIS A 98 -20.68 -39.28 2.16
C HIS A 98 -22.04 -39.01 1.50
N PRO A 99 -22.45 -39.78 0.47
CA PRO A 99 -23.70 -39.58 -0.23
C PRO A 99 -24.89 -40.05 0.62
N GLN A 100 -25.98 -39.29 0.58
CA GLN A 100 -27.30 -39.71 1.05
C GLN A 100 -27.93 -40.63 -0.01
N PRO A 101 -28.45 -41.81 0.36
CA PRO A 101 -29.52 -42.43 -0.41
C PRO A 101 -30.69 -42.78 0.51
N GLY A 102 -31.91 -42.40 0.11
CA GLY A 102 -33.08 -42.83 0.86
C GLY A 102 -34.39 -42.17 0.50
N SER A 103 -34.73 -42.14 -0.78
CA SER A 103 -36.12 -42.05 -1.21
C SER A 103 -36.89 -43.21 -0.58
N PHE A 104 -37.90 -42.94 0.24
CA PHE A 104 -38.99 -43.88 0.46
C PHE A 104 -40.32 -43.15 0.42
N CYS A 105 -41.03 -43.41 -0.68
CA CYS A 105 -42.43 -43.14 -0.89
C CYS A 105 -43.31 -44.02 0.02
N GLY A 106 -44.49 -43.48 0.33
CA GLY A 106 -45.67 -44.22 0.80
C GLY A 106 -45.82 -44.25 2.32
N LEU A 107 -47.02 -44.35 2.90
CA LEU A 107 -48.39 -44.38 2.41
C LEU A 107 -49.24 -44.41 3.71
N THR A 108 -50.33 -43.63 3.81
CA THR A 108 -51.47 -43.83 4.74
C THR A 108 -51.17 -43.65 6.26
N SER A 109 -52.04 -43.16 7.16
CA SER A 109 -53.49 -43.20 7.28
C SER A 109 -54.02 -42.11 8.23
N LEU A 110 -55.18 -41.55 7.85
CA LEU A 110 -56.36 -41.07 8.61
C LEU A 110 -56.27 -40.28 9.94
N PRO A 111 -57.15 -39.28 10.13
CA PRO A 111 -57.46 -38.67 11.43
C PRO A 111 -58.80 -39.18 12.03
N ILE A 112 -58.81 -39.75 13.25
CA ILE A 112 -60.02 -39.93 14.08
C ILE A 112 -59.64 -39.80 15.57
N GLY A 113 -60.48 -39.10 16.33
CA GLY A 113 -60.17 -38.52 17.64
C GLY A 113 -60.36 -39.38 18.88
N ARG A 114 -60.34 -38.70 20.03
CA ARG A 114 -60.97 -39.10 21.30
C ARG A 114 -61.17 -37.87 22.17
#